data_AF-A0A0A7S2C2-F1
#
_entry.id   AF-A0A0A7S2C2-F1
#
_cell.length_a   1.000
_cell.length_b   1.000
_cell.length_c   1.000
_cell.angle_alpha   90.00
_cell.angle_beta   90.00
_cell.angle_gamma   90.00
#
_symmetry.space_group_name_H-M   'P 1'
#
loop_
_entity.id
_entity.type
_entity.pdbx_description
1 polymer ?
#
loop_
_entity_poly.entity_id
_entity_poly.type
_entity_poly.pdbx_seq_one_letter_code
_entity_poly.pdbx_strand_id
1 'polypeptide(L)'
;MVSINEINKYYNKYVFLKKDLNDYQKTEINRFESGLENIYKENKEYIIGYTSIKMSDMKEFHSTLYLNSKQERNPYLCGYIATSALNLLLDYYNIYPQQDRFIYNLSDHGQILLMMFACNRFELIVPCYPKIVESILNGNMSRSLPWGGDGRGNVVPPRPQRLGVLAIEMMASERKQTIDWNNANIPIDPFYHRFCHEALYSTNENELVYWLTKLCDNHLEWVSLFLDNDEKQPATGYEIDDEMLFLWPFEYQAVKNFRARHGLSTPEIDHPLLKTPMAIDHFPNFATWQKPMWFDKMVDKVIEVNPELNFIKELFNS
;
A
#
# COMPACT_ATOMS: atom_id res chain seq x y z
N MET A 1 17.99 13.97 -5.53
CA MET A 1 17.02 13.59 -4.49
C MET A 1 15.99 14.69 -4.37
N VAL A 2 14.70 14.34 -4.27
CA VAL A 2 13.62 15.33 -4.10
C VAL A 2 13.71 15.92 -2.69
N SER A 3 13.55 17.23 -2.56
CA SER A 3 13.48 17.91 -1.26
C SER A 3 12.04 17.99 -0.75
N ILE A 4 11.88 18.09 0.58
CA ILE A 4 10.59 18.35 1.23
C ILE A 4 9.90 19.60 0.66
N ASN A 5 10.68 20.62 0.28
CA ASN A 5 10.15 21.83 -0.33
C ASN A 5 9.58 21.59 -1.74
N GLU A 6 10.16 20.69 -2.53
CA GLU A 6 9.63 20.32 -3.84
C GLU A 6 8.31 19.55 -3.70
N ILE A 7 8.21 18.61 -2.75
CA ILE A 7 6.97 17.88 -2.47
C ILE A 7 5.86 18.84 -2.00
N ASN A 8 6.18 19.78 -1.10
CA ASN A 8 5.22 20.80 -0.68
C ASN A 8 4.75 21.70 -1.84
N LYS A 9 5.64 22.04 -2.78
CA LYS A 9 5.26 22.77 -4.00
C LYS A 9 4.34 21.94 -4.88
N TYR A 10 4.64 20.64 -5.04
CA TYR A 10 3.80 19.70 -5.78
C TYR A 10 2.38 19.64 -5.20
N TYR A 11 2.24 19.45 -3.88
CA TYR A 11 0.94 19.46 -3.22
C TYR A 11 0.16 20.74 -3.49
N ASN A 12 0.79 21.91 -3.30
CA ASN A 12 0.16 23.22 -3.55
C ASN A 12 -0.29 23.41 -5.00
N LYS A 13 0.38 22.76 -5.95
CA LYS A 13 0.11 22.89 -7.37
C LYS A 13 -0.97 21.93 -7.86
N TYR A 14 -0.97 20.67 -7.40
CA TYR A 14 -1.82 19.62 -7.98
C TYR A 14 -2.85 19.05 -7.02
N VAL A 15 -2.51 18.92 -5.74
CA VAL A 15 -3.34 18.22 -4.76
C VAL A 15 -4.37 19.13 -4.10
N PHE A 16 -4.03 20.41 -3.93
CA PHE A 16 -4.94 21.40 -3.32
C PHE A 16 -5.89 22.08 -4.34
N LEU A 17 -5.90 21.67 -5.61
CA LEU A 17 -6.78 22.27 -6.64
C LEU A 17 -8.16 21.58 -6.73
N LYS A 18 -9.10 22.19 -5.99
CA LYS A 18 -10.54 22.38 -6.30
C LYS A 18 -11.34 21.18 -6.84
N LYS A 19 -11.97 20.45 -5.93
CA LYS A 19 -13.32 19.91 -6.15
C LYS A 19 -14.22 20.25 -4.96
N ASP A 20 -15.51 20.39 -5.22
CA ASP A 20 -16.51 20.38 -4.17
C ASP A 20 -16.62 18.93 -3.65
N LEU A 21 -15.81 18.59 -2.64
CA LEU A 21 -15.52 17.21 -2.24
C LEU A 21 -16.77 16.45 -1.74
N ASN A 22 -17.78 17.18 -1.28
CA ASN A 22 -19.02 16.58 -0.76
C ASN A 22 -19.90 16.00 -1.88
N ASP A 23 -20.04 16.69 -3.01
CA ASP A 23 -20.80 16.19 -4.15
C ASP A 23 -20.07 15.03 -4.85
N TYR A 24 -18.75 15.05 -4.80
CA TYR A 24 -17.91 13.99 -5.37
C TYR A 24 -18.09 12.65 -4.63
N GLN A 25 -18.06 12.64 -3.29
CA GLN A 25 -18.25 11.39 -2.52
C GLN A 25 -19.56 10.69 -2.82
N LYS A 26 -20.66 11.46 -2.78
CA LYS A 26 -22.01 10.93 -2.99
C LYS A 26 -22.16 10.38 -4.41
N THR A 27 -21.57 11.07 -5.39
CA THR A 27 -21.58 10.64 -6.79
C THR A 27 -20.81 9.34 -6.97
N GLU A 28 -19.63 9.21 -6.37
CA GLU A 28 -18.83 7.98 -6.47
C GLU A 28 -19.49 6.80 -5.76
N ILE A 29 -20.07 6.99 -4.57
CA ILE A 29 -20.81 5.92 -3.87
C ILE A 29 -22.01 5.45 -4.71
N ASN A 30 -22.79 6.39 -5.27
CA ASN A 30 -23.94 6.02 -6.11
C ASN A 30 -23.52 5.26 -7.38
N ARG A 31 -22.42 5.67 -8.02
CA ARG A 31 -21.84 4.97 -9.18
C ARG A 31 -21.37 3.58 -8.79
N PHE A 32 -20.74 3.45 -7.62
CA PHE A 32 -20.26 2.18 -7.10
C PHE A 32 -21.43 1.21 -6.86
N GLU A 33 -22.44 1.62 -6.08
CA GLU A 33 -23.63 0.81 -5.78
C GLU A 33 -24.34 0.38 -7.09
N SER A 34 -24.52 1.30 -8.03
CA SER A 34 -25.16 1.00 -9.33
C SER A 34 -24.35 0.01 -10.18
N GLY A 35 -23.02 0.15 -10.21
CA GLY A 35 -22.15 -0.73 -10.98
C GLY A 35 -22.11 -2.17 -10.43
N LEU A 36 -22.14 -2.33 -9.10
CA LEU A 36 -22.21 -3.67 -8.50
C LEU A 36 -23.52 -4.36 -8.79
N GLU A 37 -24.63 -3.65 -8.71
CA GLU A 37 -25.95 -4.17 -9.04
C GLU A 37 -25.98 -4.73 -10.46
N ASN A 38 -25.31 -4.04 -11.40
CA ASN A 38 -25.21 -4.49 -12.79
C ASN A 38 -24.32 -5.73 -12.91
N ILE A 39 -23.11 -5.70 -12.34
CA ILE A 39 -22.18 -6.84 -12.38
C ILE A 39 -22.79 -8.08 -11.72
N TYR A 40 -23.48 -7.88 -10.59
CA TYR A 40 -24.16 -8.95 -9.87
C TYR A 40 -25.25 -9.64 -10.69
N LYS A 41 -25.90 -8.90 -11.61
CA LYS A 41 -26.90 -9.44 -12.55
C LYS A 41 -26.25 -10.12 -13.76
N GLU A 42 -25.11 -9.61 -14.22
CA GLU A 42 -24.46 -10.05 -15.47
C GLU A 42 -23.48 -11.22 -15.26
N ASN A 43 -22.48 -11.04 -14.38
CA ASN A 43 -21.54 -12.08 -14.00
C ASN A 43 -20.94 -11.78 -12.62
N LYS A 44 -21.39 -12.55 -11.62
CA LYS A 44 -20.98 -12.42 -10.22
C LYS A 44 -19.50 -12.65 -9.98
N GLU A 45 -18.80 -13.36 -10.88
CA GLU A 45 -17.35 -13.54 -10.75
C GLU A 45 -16.68 -12.17 -10.63
N TYR A 46 -17.12 -11.14 -11.40
CA TYR A 46 -16.44 -9.84 -11.50
C TYR A 46 -16.57 -8.93 -10.27
N ILE A 47 -17.32 -9.35 -9.25
CA ILE A 47 -17.64 -8.53 -8.08
C ILE A 47 -16.38 -8.21 -7.27
N ILE A 48 -15.49 -9.18 -7.06
CA ILE A 48 -14.31 -8.96 -6.22
C ILE A 48 -13.36 -7.95 -6.88
N GLY A 49 -13.13 -8.11 -8.18
CA GLY A 49 -12.23 -7.22 -8.95
C GLY A 49 -12.80 -5.81 -9.06
N TYR A 50 -14.09 -5.69 -9.37
CA TYR A 50 -14.76 -4.40 -9.40
C TYR A 50 -14.75 -3.71 -8.03
N THR A 51 -14.99 -4.46 -6.95
CA THR A 51 -14.93 -3.93 -5.59
C THR A 51 -13.52 -3.48 -5.25
N SER A 52 -12.48 -4.25 -5.61
CA SER A 52 -11.08 -3.84 -5.41
C SER A 52 -10.78 -2.50 -6.09
N ILE A 53 -11.15 -2.35 -7.37
CA ILE A 53 -11.00 -1.08 -8.12
C ILE A 53 -11.65 0.09 -7.38
N LYS A 54 -12.89 -0.11 -6.95
CA LYS A 54 -13.65 0.94 -6.28
C LYS A 54 -13.14 1.28 -4.89
N MET A 55 -12.53 0.32 -4.18
CA MET A 55 -11.80 0.62 -2.94
C MET A 55 -10.58 1.50 -3.19
N SER A 56 -9.90 1.37 -4.34
CA SER A 56 -8.82 2.29 -4.73
C SER A 56 -9.35 3.70 -5.02
N ASP A 57 -10.48 3.83 -5.72
CA ASP A 57 -11.10 5.15 -5.95
C ASP A 57 -11.46 5.82 -4.60
N MET A 58 -12.02 5.04 -3.68
CA MET A 58 -12.36 5.53 -2.34
C MET A 58 -11.13 5.83 -1.49
N LYS A 59 -10.02 5.09 -1.67
CA LYS A 59 -8.71 5.41 -1.08
C LYS A 59 -8.26 6.82 -1.50
N GLU A 60 -8.23 7.11 -2.80
CA GLU A 60 -7.84 8.42 -3.34
C GLU A 60 -8.74 9.55 -2.82
N PHE A 61 -10.04 9.27 -2.70
CA PHE A 61 -10.98 10.21 -2.11
C PHE A 61 -10.63 10.56 -0.65
N HIS A 62 -10.33 9.56 0.17
CA HIS A 62 -10.00 9.77 1.58
C HIS A 62 -8.64 10.44 1.76
N SER A 63 -7.63 10.11 0.95
CA SER A 63 -6.34 10.79 0.98
C SER A 63 -6.47 12.27 0.61
N THR A 64 -7.26 12.58 -0.41
CA THR A 64 -7.55 13.97 -0.80
C THR A 64 -8.18 14.74 0.35
N LEU A 65 -9.20 14.17 1.01
CA LEU A 65 -9.85 14.80 2.16
C LEU A 65 -8.89 14.97 3.34
N TYR A 66 -8.07 13.97 3.61
CA TYR A 66 -7.07 14.03 4.68
C TYR A 66 -6.09 15.19 4.48
N LEU A 67 -5.53 15.31 3.27
CA LEU A 67 -4.57 16.35 2.92
C LEU A 67 -5.20 17.75 2.90
N ASN A 68 -6.47 17.87 2.52
CA ASN A 68 -7.19 19.16 2.42
C ASN A 68 -7.90 19.59 3.72
N SER A 69 -8.13 18.67 4.68
CA SER A 69 -8.91 18.97 5.88
C SER A 69 -8.19 19.93 6.83
N LYS A 70 -8.92 20.99 7.20
CA LYS A 70 -8.59 21.92 8.29
C LYS A 70 -9.19 21.51 9.64
N GLN A 71 -9.99 20.44 9.66
CA GLN A 71 -10.70 19.91 10.83
C GLN A 71 -10.07 18.58 11.27
N GLU A 72 -10.76 17.81 12.12
CA GLU A 72 -10.32 16.49 12.55
C GLU A 72 -10.04 15.57 11.35
N ARG A 73 -8.82 15.04 11.28
CA ARG A 73 -8.33 14.26 10.13
C ARG A 73 -8.45 12.75 10.31
N ASN A 74 -8.67 12.30 11.54
CA ASN A 74 -8.63 10.89 11.90
C ASN A 74 -9.68 10.04 11.14
N PRO A 75 -10.95 10.47 10.97
CA PRO A 75 -11.92 9.68 10.20
C PRO A 75 -11.49 9.44 8.74
N TYR A 76 -10.85 10.42 8.12
CA TYR A 76 -10.33 10.29 6.76
C TYR A 76 -9.13 9.36 6.69
N LEU A 77 -8.22 9.43 7.67
CA LEU A 77 -7.12 8.48 7.80
C LEU A 77 -7.64 7.04 7.98
N CYS A 78 -8.62 6.82 8.87
CA CYS A 78 -9.21 5.50 9.08
C CYS A 78 -9.86 4.96 7.80
N GLY A 79 -10.62 5.79 7.08
CA GLY A 79 -11.21 5.37 5.81
C GLY A 79 -10.17 5.09 4.73
N TYR A 80 -9.12 5.91 4.61
CA TYR A 80 -7.97 5.66 3.72
C TYR A 80 -7.29 4.32 4.01
N ILE A 81 -7.01 4.02 5.29
CA ILE A 81 -6.42 2.75 5.71
C ILE A 81 -7.37 1.58 5.42
N ALA A 82 -8.66 1.71 5.74
CA ALA A 82 -9.64 0.64 5.54
C ALA A 82 -9.83 0.29 4.06
N THR A 83 -9.97 1.30 3.19
CA THR A 83 -10.15 1.08 1.76
C THR A 83 -8.86 0.57 1.11
N SER A 84 -7.69 1.02 1.57
CA SER A 84 -6.39 0.48 1.11
C SER A 84 -6.23 -1.00 1.47
N ALA A 85 -6.53 -1.37 2.72
CA ALA A 85 -6.44 -2.76 3.16
C ALA A 85 -7.42 -3.66 2.39
N LEU A 86 -8.67 -3.22 2.18
CA LEU A 86 -9.62 -3.97 1.37
C LEU A 86 -9.19 -4.06 -0.09
N ASN A 87 -8.71 -2.97 -0.69
CA ASN A 87 -8.21 -2.97 -2.06
C ASN A 87 -7.17 -4.08 -2.27
N LEU A 88 -6.15 -4.13 -1.39
CA LEU A 88 -5.08 -5.13 -1.42
C LEU A 88 -5.61 -6.56 -1.19
N LEU A 89 -6.42 -6.76 -0.15
CA LEU A 89 -7.00 -8.08 0.16
C LEU A 89 -7.82 -8.60 -1.02
N LEU A 90 -8.68 -7.77 -1.59
CA LEU A 90 -9.54 -8.19 -2.69
C LEU A 90 -8.74 -8.47 -3.96
N ASP A 91 -7.64 -7.77 -4.22
CA ASP A 91 -6.77 -8.07 -5.35
C ASP A 91 -6.13 -9.47 -5.21
N TYR A 92 -5.69 -9.85 -4.01
CA TYR A 92 -5.16 -11.19 -3.73
C TYR A 92 -6.19 -12.32 -3.80
N TYR A 93 -7.45 -12.02 -3.48
CA TYR A 93 -8.55 -13.00 -3.48
C TYR A 93 -9.45 -12.86 -4.72
N ASN A 94 -8.98 -12.17 -5.74
CA ASN A 94 -9.68 -12.01 -6.99
C ASN A 94 -9.56 -13.31 -7.82
N ILE A 95 -10.50 -14.23 -7.59
CA ILE A 95 -10.48 -15.56 -8.22
C ILE A 95 -11.28 -15.49 -9.51
N TYR A 96 -10.61 -15.30 -10.65
CA TYR A 96 -11.16 -15.71 -11.94
C TYR A 96 -10.35 -16.85 -12.54
N PRO A 97 -11.00 -17.76 -13.27
CA PRO A 97 -10.32 -18.84 -14.00
C PRO A 97 -9.24 -18.38 -14.99
N GLN A 98 -9.19 -17.10 -15.35
CA GLN A 98 -8.33 -16.52 -16.38
C GLN A 98 -7.41 -15.40 -15.88
N GLN A 99 -7.45 -15.05 -14.58
CA GLN A 99 -6.64 -13.96 -14.07
C GLN A 99 -5.21 -14.45 -13.79
N ASP A 100 -4.31 -14.12 -14.72
CA ASP A 100 -2.88 -14.44 -14.64
C ASP A 100 -2.06 -13.31 -13.99
N ARG A 101 -2.69 -12.18 -13.65
CA ARG A 101 -2.06 -10.96 -13.12
C ARG A 101 -2.96 -10.25 -12.13
N PHE A 102 -2.38 -9.53 -11.18
CA PHE A 102 -3.08 -8.63 -10.28
C PHE A 102 -3.58 -7.38 -10.98
N ILE A 103 -4.60 -6.74 -10.40
CA ILE A 103 -5.08 -5.43 -10.84
C ILE A 103 -4.02 -4.37 -10.55
N TYR A 104 -3.35 -4.48 -9.39
CA TYR A 104 -2.33 -3.57 -8.92
C TYR A 104 -0.95 -4.20 -9.00
N ASN A 105 0.07 -3.34 -9.15
CA ASN A 105 1.43 -3.82 -9.27
C ASN A 105 2.06 -4.10 -7.89
N LEU A 106 3.24 -4.72 -7.90
CA LEU A 106 3.95 -5.06 -6.66
C LEU A 106 4.36 -3.83 -5.84
N SER A 107 4.63 -2.67 -6.48
CA SER A 107 4.90 -1.43 -5.75
C SER A 107 3.67 -0.90 -5.00
N ASP A 108 2.48 -0.96 -5.60
CA ASP A 108 1.21 -0.61 -4.97
C ASP A 108 0.95 -1.51 -3.75
N HIS A 109 1.15 -2.83 -3.93
CA HIS A 109 1.03 -3.79 -2.84
C HIS A 109 2.02 -3.47 -1.72
N GLY A 110 3.27 -3.14 -2.06
CA GLY A 110 4.31 -2.74 -1.13
C GLY A 110 3.96 -1.50 -0.31
N GLN A 111 3.48 -0.43 -0.96
CA GLN A 111 3.02 0.78 -0.30
C GLN A 111 1.94 0.46 0.75
N ILE A 112 0.92 -0.31 0.37
CA ILE A 112 -0.18 -0.65 1.27
C ILE A 112 0.30 -1.52 2.43
N LEU A 113 1.10 -2.56 2.17
CA LEU A 113 1.63 -3.45 3.21
C LEU A 113 2.48 -2.68 4.24
N LEU A 114 3.41 -1.85 3.77
CA LEU A 114 4.27 -1.03 4.63
C LEU A 114 3.45 0.00 5.41
N MET A 115 2.44 0.60 4.80
CA MET A 115 1.52 1.48 5.51
C MET A 115 0.77 0.77 6.65
N MET A 116 0.34 -0.49 6.47
CA MET A 116 -0.28 -1.25 7.56
C MET A 116 0.69 -1.52 8.70
N PHE A 117 1.95 -1.85 8.39
CA PHE A 117 3.02 -1.94 9.40
C PHE A 117 3.22 -0.59 10.12
N ALA A 118 3.28 0.51 9.37
CA ALA A 118 3.46 1.86 9.90
C ALA A 118 2.30 2.30 10.81
N CYS A 119 1.10 1.78 10.59
CA CYS A 119 -0.08 2.02 11.43
C CYS A 119 -0.25 1.01 12.58
N ASN A 120 0.69 0.08 12.76
CA ASN A 120 0.60 -1.01 13.74
C ASN A 120 -0.64 -1.91 13.53
N ARG A 121 -1.13 -2.03 12.28
CA ARG A 121 -2.29 -2.83 11.88
C ARG A 121 -1.88 -4.16 11.22
N PHE A 122 -1.04 -4.94 11.90
CA PHE A 122 -0.49 -6.19 11.38
C PHE A 122 -1.57 -7.22 10.98
N GLU A 123 -2.68 -7.23 11.71
CA GLU A 123 -3.82 -8.10 11.45
C GLU A 123 -4.47 -7.87 10.08
N LEU A 124 -4.32 -6.69 9.47
CA LEU A 124 -4.88 -6.38 8.15
C LEU A 124 -4.09 -7.03 7.00
N ILE A 125 -2.83 -7.41 7.24
CA ILE A 125 -1.94 -7.95 6.20
C ILE A 125 -1.62 -9.43 6.39
N VAL A 126 -1.86 -9.99 7.59
CA VAL A 126 -1.68 -11.42 7.86
C VAL A 126 -2.46 -12.30 6.85
N PRO A 127 -3.73 -11.99 6.49
CA PRO A 127 -4.48 -12.80 5.52
C PRO A 127 -3.93 -12.74 4.08
N CYS A 128 -3.13 -11.73 3.74
CA CYS A 128 -2.51 -11.60 2.42
C CYS A 128 -1.32 -12.55 2.24
N TYR A 129 -0.59 -12.87 3.32
CA TYR A 129 0.70 -13.57 3.20
C TYR A 129 0.64 -14.91 2.45
N PRO A 130 -0.31 -15.82 2.73
CA PRO A 130 -0.39 -17.08 1.98
C PRO A 130 -0.61 -16.85 0.48
N LYS A 131 -1.42 -15.84 0.11
CA LYS A 131 -1.70 -15.48 -1.28
C LYS A 131 -0.51 -14.82 -1.96
N ILE A 132 0.27 -14.01 -1.23
CA ILE A 132 1.54 -13.48 -1.70
C ILE A 132 2.49 -14.62 -2.08
N VAL A 133 2.72 -15.57 -1.15
CA VAL A 133 3.62 -16.71 -1.41
C VAL A 133 3.13 -17.56 -2.59
N GLU A 134 1.84 -17.89 -2.63
CA GLU A 134 1.22 -18.61 -3.74
C GLU A 134 1.46 -17.89 -5.08
N SER A 135 1.27 -16.57 -5.12
CA SER A 135 1.40 -15.75 -6.32
C SER A 135 2.84 -15.57 -6.81
N ILE A 136 3.82 -15.63 -5.89
CA ILE A 136 5.24 -15.64 -6.24
C ILE A 136 5.58 -16.99 -6.89
N LEU A 137 5.14 -18.10 -6.28
CA LEU A 137 5.44 -19.46 -6.76
C LEU A 137 4.78 -19.78 -8.12
N ASN A 138 3.57 -19.29 -8.36
CA ASN A 138 2.86 -19.51 -9.64
C ASN A 138 3.17 -18.44 -10.72
N GLY A 139 4.01 -17.46 -10.40
CA GLY A 139 4.44 -16.40 -11.31
C GLY A 139 3.41 -15.28 -11.56
N ASN A 140 2.24 -15.29 -10.91
CA ASN A 140 1.26 -14.19 -11.02
C ASN A 140 1.89 -12.85 -10.60
N MET A 141 2.71 -12.86 -9.55
CA MET A 141 3.36 -11.64 -9.06
C MET A 141 4.32 -11.05 -10.11
N SER A 142 5.14 -11.88 -10.75
CA SER A 142 6.06 -11.44 -11.83
C SER A 142 5.31 -10.88 -13.04
N ARG A 143 4.14 -11.45 -13.37
CA ARG A 143 3.26 -10.91 -14.43
C ARG A 143 2.61 -9.57 -14.09
N SER A 144 2.63 -9.19 -12.82
CA SER A 144 2.01 -7.97 -12.30
C SER A 144 3.00 -6.83 -12.10
N LEU A 145 4.26 -7.00 -12.50
CA LEU A 145 5.24 -5.92 -12.48
C LEU A 145 4.88 -4.83 -13.50
N PRO A 146 5.32 -3.57 -13.33
CA PRO A 146 5.12 -2.52 -14.33
C PRO A 146 5.59 -2.99 -15.72
N TRP A 147 4.74 -2.82 -16.73
CA TRP A 147 4.87 -3.32 -18.10
C TRP A 147 4.64 -4.83 -18.33
N GLY A 148 4.23 -5.55 -17.29
CA GLY A 148 3.67 -6.90 -17.35
C GLY A 148 4.65 -7.92 -17.89
N GLY A 149 5.49 -8.49 -17.02
CA GLY A 149 6.27 -9.68 -17.39
C GLY A 149 5.36 -10.75 -17.99
N ASP A 150 5.84 -11.55 -18.95
CA ASP A 150 5.09 -12.73 -19.43
C ASP A 150 5.15 -13.90 -18.43
N GLY A 151 5.72 -13.68 -17.24
CA GLY A 151 6.02 -14.69 -16.24
C GLY A 151 7.10 -15.68 -16.67
N ARG A 152 7.77 -15.45 -17.82
CA ARG A 152 8.85 -16.28 -18.38
C ARG A 152 10.11 -15.46 -18.67
N GLY A 153 10.18 -14.21 -18.20
CA GLY A 153 11.34 -13.34 -18.33
C GLY A 153 11.47 -12.60 -19.66
N ASN A 154 10.44 -12.55 -20.51
CA ASN A 154 10.56 -11.98 -21.87
C ASN A 154 10.02 -10.54 -22.03
N VAL A 155 9.93 -9.76 -20.95
CA VAL A 155 9.56 -8.34 -21.04
C VAL A 155 10.72 -7.44 -20.59
N VAL A 156 10.96 -6.44 -21.45
CA VAL A 156 11.95 -5.36 -21.37
C VAL A 156 11.96 -4.75 -19.95
N PRO A 157 13.15 -4.61 -19.33
CA PRO A 157 13.39 -5.16 -18.01
C PRO A 157 12.52 -4.50 -16.94
N PRO A 158 11.93 -5.29 -16.02
CA PRO A 158 11.30 -4.72 -14.84
C PRO A 158 12.38 -3.96 -14.05
N ARG A 159 12.07 -2.73 -13.65
CA ARG A 159 12.95 -1.99 -12.74
C ARG A 159 13.05 -2.77 -11.43
N PRO A 160 14.20 -2.74 -10.73
CA PRO A 160 14.34 -3.36 -9.43
C PRO A 160 13.21 -2.91 -8.50
N GLN A 161 12.52 -3.87 -7.90
CA GLN A 161 11.40 -3.67 -7.00
C GLN A 161 11.92 -3.36 -5.59
N ARG A 162 11.27 -2.42 -4.90
CA ARG A 162 11.71 -1.89 -3.60
C ARG A 162 10.70 -2.16 -2.50
N LEU A 163 9.54 -1.53 -2.58
CA LEU A 163 8.57 -1.46 -1.50
C LEU A 163 7.92 -2.82 -1.26
N GLY A 164 7.53 -3.51 -2.33
CA GLY A 164 7.00 -4.87 -2.24
C GLY A 164 8.03 -5.85 -1.69
N VAL A 165 9.30 -5.72 -2.11
CA VAL A 165 10.41 -6.56 -1.60
C VAL A 165 10.61 -6.33 -0.10
N LEU A 166 10.70 -5.07 0.34
CA LEU A 166 10.84 -4.72 1.77
C LEU A 166 9.71 -5.33 2.60
N ALA A 167 8.46 -5.11 2.18
CA ALA A 167 7.29 -5.58 2.90
C ALA A 167 7.26 -7.12 3.01
N ILE A 168 7.46 -7.81 1.88
CA ILE A 168 7.36 -9.26 1.80
C ILE A 168 8.53 -9.91 2.55
N GLU A 169 9.74 -9.38 2.46
CA GLU A 169 10.88 -9.85 3.24
C GLU A 169 10.66 -9.67 4.75
N MET A 170 10.09 -8.54 5.19
CA MET A 170 9.69 -8.38 6.59
C MET A 170 8.72 -9.47 7.03
N MET A 171 7.68 -9.75 6.24
CA MET A 171 6.70 -10.81 6.54
C MET A 171 7.30 -12.23 6.51
N ALA A 172 8.20 -12.51 5.57
CA ALA A 172 8.89 -13.78 5.42
C ALA A 172 9.85 -14.02 6.58
N SER A 173 10.58 -12.97 7.00
CA SER A 173 11.50 -13.02 8.13
C SER A 173 10.79 -13.37 9.45
N GLU A 174 9.61 -12.78 9.71
CA GLU A 174 8.77 -13.10 10.89
C GLU A 174 8.42 -14.60 10.92
N ARG A 175 8.27 -15.22 9.74
CA ARG A 175 7.92 -16.63 9.56
C ARG A 175 9.13 -17.55 9.37
N LYS A 176 10.36 -17.03 9.47
CA LYS A 176 11.61 -17.76 9.19
C LYS A 176 11.61 -18.41 7.80
N GLN A 177 11.02 -17.72 6.83
CA GLN A 177 10.98 -18.12 5.43
C GLN A 177 11.91 -17.22 4.61
N THR A 178 12.35 -17.72 3.47
CA THR A 178 13.19 -16.99 2.51
C THR A 178 12.51 -16.98 1.16
N ILE A 179 12.54 -15.83 0.48
CA ILE A 179 11.98 -15.69 -0.86
C ILE A 179 13.10 -15.80 -1.89
N ASP A 180 12.93 -16.69 -2.86
CA ASP A 180 13.86 -16.79 -4.00
C ASP A 180 13.39 -15.87 -5.14
N TRP A 181 13.77 -14.60 -5.04
CA TRP A 181 13.38 -13.57 -6.00
C TRP A 181 13.89 -13.84 -7.42
N ASN A 182 15.04 -14.52 -7.55
CA ASN A 182 15.60 -14.88 -8.84
C ASN A 182 14.71 -15.93 -9.53
N ASN A 183 14.34 -17.00 -8.83
CA ASN A 183 13.41 -17.99 -9.37
C ASN A 183 12.01 -17.41 -9.62
N ALA A 184 11.60 -16.41 -8.82
CA ALA A 184 10.35 -15.69 -9.04
C ALA A 184 10.36 -14.77 -10.26
N ASN A 185 11.50 -14.55 -10.93
CA ASN A 185 11.66 -13.57 -12.00
C ASN A 185 11.22 -12.15 -11.58
N ILE A 186 11.57 -11.74 -10.37
CA ILE A 186 11.32 -10.40 -9.85
C ILE A 186 12.69 -9.75 -9.55
N PRO A 187 13.11 -8.74 -10.33
CA PRO A 187 14.35 -8.03 -10.05
C PRO A 187 14.16 -7.20 -8.78
N ILE A 188 15.12 -7.28 -7.86
CA ILE A 188 15.06 -6.60 -6.56
C ILE A 188 16.12 -5.52 -6.45
N ASP A 189 15.79 -4.44 -5.76
CA ASP A 189 16.78 -3.46 -5.36
C ASP A 189 17.63 -4.04 -4.20
N PRO A 190 18.96 -4.15 -4.35
CA PRO A 190 19.80 -4.79 -3.33
C PRO A 190 19.76 -4.09 -1.98
N PHE A 191 19.48 -2.78 -1.93
CA PHE A 191 19.40 -2.06 -0.66
C PHE A 191 18.28 -2.63 0.22
N TYR A 192 17.07 -2.77 -0.33
CA TYR A 192 15.89 -3.18 0.42
C TYR A 192 15.95 -4.65 0.85
N HIS A 193 16.48 -5.52 0.00
CA HIS A 193 16.74 -6.91 0.37
C HIS A 193 17.79 -7.01 1.49
N ARG A 194 18.95 -6.34 1.33
CA ARG A 194 20.01 -6.35 2.35
C ARG A 194 19.56 -5.74 3.67
N PHE A 195 18.73 -4.69 3.63
CA PHE A 195 18.15 -4.09 4.83
C PHE A 195 17.45 -5.16 5.70
N CYS A 196 16.63 -6.02 5.09
CA CYS A 196 15.91 -7.07 5.82
C CYS A 196 16.83 -8.14 6.42
N HIS A 197 17.94 -8.46 5.76
CA HIS A 197 18.89 -9.49 6.23
C HIS A 197 19.95 -8.97 7.20
N GLU A 198 20.38 -7.73 7.04
CA GLU A 198 21.51 -7.15 7.78
C GLU A 198 21.03 -6.23 8.90
N ALA A 199 20.00 -5.41 8.66
CA ALA A 199 19.62 -4.32 9.56
C ALA A 199 18.36 -4.60 10.39
N LEU A 200 17.35 -5.27 9.82
CA LEU A 200 16.00 -5.37 10.40
C LEU A 200 15.98 -5.94 11.82
N TYR A 201 16.84 -6.91 12.12
CA TYR A 201 17.01 -7.51 13.46
C TYR A 201 18.33 -7.11 14.15
N SER A 202 19.12 -6.20 13.55
CA SER A 202 20.38 -5.76 14.15
C SER A 202 20.13 -5.05 15.49
N THR A 203 21.01 -5.31 16.45
CA THR A 203 21.08 -4.63 17.75
C THR A 203 22.19 -3.58 17.79
N ASN A 204 22.97 -3.45 16.71
CA ASN A 204 24.01 -2.44 16.58
C ASN A 204 23.39 -1.09 16.19
N GLU A 205 23.30 -0.17 17.14
CA GLU A 205 22.66 1.14 16.93
C GLU A 205 23.31 1.96 15.82
N ASN A 206 24.64 2.00 15.74
CA ASN A 206 25.34 2.80 14.73
C ASN A 206 25.06 2.30 13.31
N GLU A 207 25.05 0.98 13.14
CA GLU A 207 24.69 0.35 11.86
C GLU A 207 23.23 0.64 11.51
N LEU A 208 22.33 0.51 12.49
CA LEU A 208 20.92 0.73 12.27
C LEU A 208 20.59 2.20 11.96
N VAL A 209 21.26 3.17 12.60
CA VAL A 209 21.14 4.60 12.26
C VAL A 209 21.51 4.84 10.79
N TYR A 210 22.58 4.22 10.29
CA TYR A 210 22.97 4.31 8.89
C TYR A 210 21.87 3.79 7.96
N TRP A 211 21.37 2.57 8.21
CA TRP A 211 20.34 1.94 7.39
C TRP A 211 19.03 2.72 7.40
N LEU A 212 18.58 3.19 8.56
CA LEU A 212 17.34 3.96 8.69
C LEU A 212 17.45 5.33 8.02
N THR A 213 18.61 5.99 8.14
CA THR A 213 18.87 7.26 7.43
C THR A 213 18.81 7.04 5.93
N LYS A 214 19.45 5.97 5.43
CA LYS A 214 19.40 5.62 4.01
C LYS A 214 18.01 5.24 3.52
N LEU A 215 17.19 4.60 4.37
CA LEU A 215 15.80 4.30 4.05
C LEU A 215 15.00 5.60 3.83
N CYS A 216 15.20 6.62 4.66
CA CYS A 216 14.58 7.93 4.48
C CYS A 216 15.15 8.74 3.30
N ASP A 217 16.45 8.65 3.02
CA ASP A 217 17.06 9.23 1.80
C ASP A 217 16.41 8.61 0.55
N ASN A 218 16.30 7.28 0.52
CA ASN A 218 15.72 6.52 -0.59
C ASN A 218 14.23 6.84 -0.76
N HIS A 219 13.48 7.02 0.33
CA HIS A 219 12.10 7.49 0.25
C HIS A 219 12.01 8.74 -0.62
N LEU A 220 12.82 9.77 -0.32
CA LEU A 220 12.87 11.02 -1.08
C LEU A 220 13.43 10.87 -2.51
N GLU A 221 14.20 9.82 -2.77
CA GLU A 221 14.67 9.49 -4.12
C GLU A 221 13.55 8.92 -4.98
N TRP A 222 12.73 8.04 -4.41
CA TRP A 222 11.75 7.22 -5.14
C TRP A 222 10.32 7.78 -5.15
N VAL A 223 10.10 8.99 -4.61
CA VAL A 223 8.84 9.74 -4.82
C VAL A 223 8.62 10.05 -6.30
N SER A 224 7.43 9.69 -6.78
CA SER A 224 6.90 9.92 -8.12
C SER A 224 6.22 11.30 -8.19
N LEU A 225 6.98 12.33 -8.55
CA LEU A 225 6.42 13.65 -8.87
C LEU A 225 5.97 13.75 -10.34
N PHE A 226 5.23 12.74 -10.82
CA PHE A 226 4.94 12.52 -12.24
C PHE A 226 4.40 13.75 -12.98
N LEU A 227 3.48 14.49 -12.36
CA LEU A 227 2.87 15.68 -12.97
C LEU A 227 3.88 16.82 -13.22
N ASP A 228 5.01 16.84 -12.51
CA ASP A 228 6.11 17.79 -12.75
C ASP A 228 7.24 17.19 -13.59
N ASN A 229 7.35 15.86 -13.67
CA ASN A 229 8.38 15.17 -14.45
C ASN A 229 7.90 13.77 -14.88
N ASP A 230 7.67 13.59 -16.17
CA ASP A 230 7.20 12.35 -16.79
C ASP A 230 8.21 11.19 -16.69
N GLU A 231 9.49 11.48 -16.50
CA GLU A 231 10.52 10.47 -16.22
C GLU A 231 10.45 9.94 -14.78
N LYS A 232 9.77 10.63 -13.87
CA LYS A 232 9.61 10.26 -12.45
C LYS A 232 8.21 9.75 -12.16
N GLN A 233 7.89 8.61 -12.74
CA GLN A 233 6.59 7.95 -12.61
C GLN A 233 6.72 6.50 -12.14
N PRO A 234 5.64 5.84 -11.70
CA PRO A 234 5.69 4.47 -11.20
C PRO A 234 6.26 3.50 -12.24
N ALA A 235 5.84 3.70 -13.50
CA ALA A 235 6.28 2.91 -14.64
C ALA A 235 7.79 3.02 -14.94
N THR A 236 8.50 4.01 -14.39
CA THR A 236 9.95 4.19 -14.55
C THR A 236 10.75 3.79 -13.31
N GLY A 237 10.09 3.26 -12.26
CA GLY A 237 10.71 2.74 -11.03
C GLY A 237 10.63 3.67 -9.81
N TYR A 238 9.92 4.79 -9.92
CA TYR A 238 9.63 5.67 -8.77
C TYR A 238 8.36 5.16 -8.07
N GLU A 239 8.55 4.25 -7.12
CA GLU A 239 7.48 3.42 -6.56
C GLU A 239 6.57 4.12 -5.53
N ILE A 240 6.94 5.30 -5.02
CA ILE A 240 6.12 6.04 -4.06
C ILE A 240 5.28 7.05 -4.84
N ASP A 241 4.05 6.67 -5.16
CA ASP A 241 3.15 7.43 -6.05
C ASP A 241 1.80 7.78 -5.42
N ASP A 242 1.48 7.20 -4.26
CA ASP A 242 0.39 7.67 -3.43
C ASP A 242 0.79 8.99 -2.77
N GLU A 243 0.13 10.08 -3.16
CA GLU A 243 0.40 11.43 -2.67
C GLU A 243 0.36 11.51 -1.14
N MET A 244 -0.46 10.70 -0.46
CA MET A 244 -0.51 10.69 1.00
C MET A 244 0.80 10.23 1.64
N LEU A 245 1.62 9.47 0.89
CA LEU A 245 2.86 8.88 1.37
C LEU A 245 4.09 9.75 1.12
N PHE A 246 4.04 10.78 0.26
CA PHE A 246 5.26 11.53 -0.14
C PHE A 246 5.99 12.23 1.02
N LEU A 247 5.23 12.72 2.01
CA LEU A 247 5.81 13.33 3.22
C LEU A 247 5.70 12.41 4.45
N TRP A 248 5.04 11.26 4.32
CA TRP A 248 4.90 10.30 5.40
C TRP A 248 6.09 9.32 5.33
N PRO A 249 6.98 9.28 6.34
CA PRO A 249 8.07 8.29 6.41
C PRO A 249 7.55 6.86 6.72
N PHE A 250 6.62 6.35 5.92
CA PHE A 250 5.89 5.11 6.20
C PHE A 250 6.83 3.89 6.23
N GLU A 251 7.86 3.83 5.38
CA GLU A 251 8.88 2.76 5.41
C GLU A 251 9.62 2.73 6.77
N TYR A 252 10.05 3.90 7.26
CA TYR A 252 10.72 4.00 8.57
C TYR A 252 9.78 3.59 9.71
N GLN A 253 8.53 4.07 9.68
CA GLN A 253 7.54 3.74 10.71
C GLN A 253 7.16 2.25 10.66
N ALA A 254 7.09 1.65 9.47
CA ALA A 254 6.88 0.22 9.28
C ALA A 254 7.97 -0.59 9.97
N VAL A 255 9.24 -0.26 9.71
CA VAL A 255 10.38 -0.91 10.37
C VAL A 255 10.34 -0.70 11.88
N LYS A 256 10.08 0.52 12.34
CA LYS A 256 10.02 0.85 13.77
C LYS A 256 8.99 -0.01 14.50
N ASN A 257 7.77 -0.09 13.97
CA ASN A 257 6.70 -0.87 14.57
C ASN A 257 6.94 -2.38 14.46
N PHE A 258 7.48 -2.83 13.33
CA PHE A 258 7.88 -4.23 13.16
C PHE A 258 8.91 -4.63 14.20
N ARG A 259 10.00 -3.86 14.35
CA ARG A 259 11.03 -4.08 15.37
C ARG A 259 10.45 -4.08 16.79
N ALA A 260 9.60 -3.10 17.11
CA ALA A 260 8.94 -3.02 18.41
C ALA A 260 8.10 -4.26 18.72
N ARG A 261 7.35 -4.79 17.75
CA ARG A 261 6.59 -6.06 17.86
C ARG A 261 7.50 -7.25 18.18
N HIS A 262 8.74 -7.22 17.73
CA HIS A 262 9.76 -8.22 18.02
C HIS A 262 10.61 -7.93 19.27
N GLY A 263 10.23 -6.93 20.09
CA GLY A 263 10.95 -6.57 21.31
C GLY A 263 12.28 -5.85 21.06
N LEU A 264 12.49 -5.32 19.85
CA LEU A 264 13.69 -4.60 19.46
C LEU A 264 13.46 -3.08 19.55
N SER A 265 14.45 -2.35 20.06
CA SER A 265 14.48 -0.89 20.01
C SER A 265 14.77 -0.40 18.59
N THR A 266 14.37 0.82 18.27
CA THR A 266 14.74 1.50 17.01
C THR A 266 15.32 2.86 17.39
N PRO A 267 16.56 3.18 16.99
CA PRO A 267 17.18 4.46 17.34
C PRO A 267 16.44 5.60 16.62
N GLU A 268 16.39 6.74 17.30
CA GLU A 268 15.98 7.98 16.66
C GLU A 268 17.06 8.44 15.69
N ILE A 269 16.65 8.95 14.54
CA ILE A 269 17.55 9.53 13.55
C ILE A 269 17.14 10.98 13.29
N ASP A 270 18.12 11.84 13.05
CA ASP A 270 17.86 13.23 12.68
C ASP A 270 17.71 13.35 11.16
N HIS A 271 16.48 13.21 10.66
CA HIS A 271 16.19 13.31 9.23
C HIS A 271 15.02 14.28 8.96
N PRO A 272 15.08 15.16 7.94
CA PRO A 272 14.02 16.13 7.65
C PRO A 272 12.64 15.52 7.43
N LEU A 273 12.58 14.33 6.80
CA LEU A 273 11.31 13.61 6.57
C LEU A 273 10.62 13.19 7.89
N LEU A 274 11.38 12.96 8.97
CA LEU A 274 10.82 12.63 10.28
C LEU A 274 10.31 13.86 11.05
N LYS A 275 10.52 15.07 10.52
CA LYS A 275 10.07 16.33 11.10
C LYS A 275 8.81 16.88 10.40
N THR A 276 8.29 16.16 9.42
CA THR A 276 7.06 16.55 8.73
C THR A 276 5.86 16.33 9.67
N PRO A 277 4.76 17.10 9.52
CA PRO A 277 3.51 16.78 10.21
C PRO A 277 3.05 15.35 9.94
N MET A 278 3.36 14.84 8.73
CA MET A 278 3.05 13.49 8.29
C MET A 278 3.81 12.38 9.05
N ALA A 279 4.90 12.74 9.75
CA ALA A 279 5.66 11.80 10.57
C ALA A 279 5.14 11.66 12.01
N ILE A 280 4.34 12.62 12.49
CA ILE A 280 4.01 12.79 13.92
C ILE A 280 2.58 12.35 14.25
N ASP A 281 1.59 12.70 13.42
CA ASP A 281 0.16 12.58 13.76
C ASP A 281 -0.58 11.34 13.17
N HIS A 282 0.13 10.30 12.72
CA HIS A 282 -0.40 9.34 11.72
C HIS A 282 -0.76 7.99 12.31
N PHE A 283 -1.58 8.00 13.37
CA PHE A 283 -2.14 6.80 13.97
C PHE A 283 -3.65 6.77 13.74
N PRO A 284 -4.18 5.86 12.90
CA PRO A 284 -5.61 5.75 12.70
C PRO A 284 -6.29 5.30 14.00
N ASN A 285 -7.36 5.99 14.40
CA ASN A 285 -8.15 5.62 15.58
C ASN A 285 -9.47 5.00 15.12
N PHE A 286 -9.46 3.68 14.97
CA PHE A 286 -10.65 2.93 14.54
C PHE A 286 -11.75 2.88 15.62
N ALA A 287 -11.46 3.22 16.88
CA ALA A 287 -12.47 3.31 17.94
C ALA A 287 -13.42 4.50 17.74
N THR A 288 -12.96 5.56 17.06
CA THR A 288 -13.79 6.73 16.71
C THR A 288 -14.24 6.72 15.26
N TRP A 289 -13.86 5.70 14.48
CA TRP A 289 -14.22 5.63 13.08
C TRP A 289 -15.67 5.19 12.89
N GLN A 290 -16.49 6.08 12.35
CA GLN A 290 -17.85 5.75 11.94
C GLN A 290 -17.81 5.07 10.57
N LYS A 291 -17.73 3.74 10.58
CA LYS A 291 -17.76 2.91 9.38
C LYS A 291 -19.00 3.25 8.52
N PRO A 292 -18.83 3.66 7.25
CA PRO A 292 -19.95 4.03 6.40
C PRO A 292 -20.85 2.83 6.06
N MET A 293 -22.18 3.04 5.97
CA MET A 293 -23.12 1.96 5.63
C MET A 293 -22.85 1.27 4.29
N TRP A 294 -22.35 2.01 3.29
CA TRP A 294 -22.01 1.42 2.00
C TRP A 294 -20.90 0.36 2.13
N PHE A 295 -19.97 0.53 3.07
CA PHE A 295 -18.85 -0.37 3.29
C PHE A 295 -19.32 -1.78 3.66
N ASP A 296 -20.27 -1.90 4.59
CA ASP A 296 -20.78 -3.22 5.00
C ASP A 296 -21.56 -3.91 3.88
N LYS A 297 -22.39 -3.15 3.13
CA LYS A 297 -23.08 -3.69 1.96
C LYS A 297 -22.11 -4.26 0.92
N MET A 298 -20.97 -3.60 0.73
CA MET A 298 -19.91 -4.05 -0.17
C MET A 298 -19.29 -5.37 0.28
N VAL A 299 -18.89 -5.40 1.55
CA VAL A 299 -18.27 -6.57 2.16
C VAL A 299 -19.23 -7.77 2.09
N ASP A 300 -20.52 -7.57 2.35
CA ASP A 300 -21.53 -8.63 2.21
C ASP A 300 -21.59 -9.20 0.79
N LYS A 301 -21.51 -8.34 -0.24
CA LYS A 301 -21.53 -8.79 -1.64
C LYS A 301 -20.28 -9.57 -2.04
N VAL A 302 -19.12 -9.14 -1.57
CA VAL A 302 -17.86 -9.87 -1.76
C VAL A 302 -17.92 -11.26 -1.10
N ILE A 303 -18.42 -11.33 0.14
CA ILE A 303 -18.52 -12.59 0.90
C ILE A 303 -19.52 -13.56 0.26
N GLU A 304 -20.59 -13.04 -0.34
CA GLU A 304 -21.55 -13.86 -1.08
C GLU A 304 -20.88 -14.61 -2.25
N VAL A 305 -19.89 -13.98 -2.90
CA VAL A 305 -19.15 -14.57 -4.03
C VAL A 305 -18.00 -15.44 -3.56
N ASN A 306 -17.27 -15.01 -2.52
CA ASN A 306 -16.19 -15.77 -1.93
C ASN A 306 -16.34 -15.83 -0.40
N PRO A 307 -16.95 -16.91 0.13
CA PRO A 307 -17.15 -17.08 1.57
C PRO A 307 -15.86 -17.14 2.39
N GLU A 308 -14.70 -17.44 1.79
CA GLU A 308 -13.40 -17.39 2.49
C GLU A 308 -13.10 -15.98 3.03
N LEU A 309 -13.69 -14.94 2.43
CA LEU A 309 -13.51 -13.54 2.82
C LEU A 309 -14.38 -13.11 4.01
N ASN A 310 -15.10 -14.03 4.66
CA ASN A 310 -15.98 -13.68 5.79
C ASN A 310 -15.23 -13.02 6.96
N PHE A 311 -13.93 -13.30 7.14
CA PHE A 311 -13.09 -12.67 8.16
C PHE A 311 -13.00 -11.15 8.01
N ILE A 312 -13.26 -10.59 6.82
CA ILE A 312 -13.22 -9.13 6.58
C ILE A 312 -14.18 -8.39 7.53
N LYS A 313 -15.31 -9.00 7.89
CA LYS A 313 -16.28 -8.42 8.82
C LYS A 313 -15.69 -8.09 10.18
N GLU A 314 -14.59 -8.74 10.56
CA GLU A 314 -13.94 -8.59 11.87
C GLU A 314 -12.76 -7.61 11.84
N LEU A 315 -12.18 -7.32 10.66
CA LEU A 315 -10.95 -6.54 10.52
C LEU A 315 -11.06 -5.06 10.91
N PHE A 316 -12.28 -4.52 10.91
CA PHE A 316 -12.54 -3.10 11.16
C PHE A 316 -13.65 -2.87 12.18
N ASN A 317 -13.91 -3.85 13.04
CA ASN A 317 -14.79 -3.63 14.19
C ASN A 317 -13.99 -2.96 15.30
N SER A 318 -14.58 -1.91 15.88
CA SER A 318 -14.05 -1.13 16.99
C SER A 318 -13.92 -1.94 18.27
#